data_AF-A0A813BW76-F1
#
_entry.id   AF-A0A813BW76-F1
#
_cell.length_a   1.000
_cell.length_b   1.000
_cell.length_c   1.000
_cell.angle_alpha   90.00
_cell.angle_beta   90.00
_cell.angle_gamma   90.00
#
_symmetry.space_group_name_H-M   'P 1'
#
loop_
_entity.id
_entity.type
_entity.pdbx_description
1 polymer ?
#
loop_
_entity_poly.entity_id
_entity_poly.type
_entity_poly.pdbx_seq_one_letter_code
_entity_poly.pdbx_strand_id
1 'polypeptide(L)'
;MTLMVPRSIVLAAMVVSFTRGTDKVCTFVNEPKIPYFWDEKCVVESLGCWADGVHAQCRFCGKAPYVPIDCPPDATVPLVKECNFKNPPV
;
A
#
# COMPACT_ATOMS: atom_id res chain seq x y z
N MET A 1 -30.03 0.44 -46.53
CA MET A 1 -28.61 0.12 -46.29
C MET A 1 -28.12 1.02 -45.15
N THR A 2 -28.08 0.44 -43.95
CA THR A 2 -27.44 0.85 -42.69
C THR A 2 -27.60 2.29 -42.16
N LEU A 3 -28.51 2.41 -41.19
CA LEU A 3 -28.67 3.50 -40.23
C LEU A 3 -27.41 3.64 -39.35
N MET A 4 -26.83 4.83 -39.30
CA MET A 4 -25.82 5.22 -38.31
C MET A 4 -26.54 5.44 -36.98
N VAL A 5 -26.50 4.45 -36.09
CA VAL A 5 -27.13 4.49 -34.76
C VAL A 5 -26.33 5.39 -33.83
N PRO A 6 -26.94 6.37 -33.13
CA PRO A 6 -26.28 7.11 -32.06
C PRO A 6 -26.03 6.15 -30.88
N ARG A 7 -24.76 5.87 -30.56
CA ARG A 7 -24.37 4.92 -29.49
C ARG A 7 -24.51 5.55 -28.10
N SER A 8 -25.72 5.96 -27.73
CA SER A 8 -26.14 6.27 -26.35
C SER A 8 -26.72 5.05 -25.62
N ILE A 9 -26.62 3.84 -26.18
CA ILE A 9 -27.22 2.63 -25.63
C ILE A 9 -26.20 1.48 -25.73
N VAL A 10 -25.34 1.37 -24.72
CA VAL A 10 -24.72 0.08 -24.37
C VAL A 10 -25.19 -0.24 -22.95
N LEU A 11 -25.80 -1.42 -22.84
CA LEU A 11 -26.51 -1.99 -21.69
C LEU A 11 -25.68 -2.00 -20.38
N ALA A 12 -26.42 -1.94 -19.28
CA ALA A 12 -25.95 -2.09 -17.90
C ALA A 12 -25.14 -3.39 -17.66
N ALA A 13 -23.91 -3.24 -17.15
CA ALA A 13 -23.31 -4.04 -16.08
C ALA A 13 -21.85 -3.59 -15.89
N MET A 14 -21.61 -2.93 -14.75
CA MET A 14 -20.30 -2.57 -14.21
C MET A 14 -19.43 -1.70 -15.13
N VAL A 15 -19.42 -0.39 -14.85
CA VAL A 15 -18.14 0.29 -14.71
C VAL A 15 -17.39 -0.40 -13.56
N VAL A 16 -16.91 -1.64 -13.75
CA VAL A 16 -15.75 -2.06 -12.98
C VAL A 16 -14.73 -1.06 -13.48
N SER A 17 -14.41 -0.08 -12.66
CA SER A 17 -13.20 0.69 -12.81
C SER A 17 -12.08 -0.35 -12.92
N PHE A 18 -11.76 -0.77 -14.14
CA PHE A 18 -10.50 -1.40 -14.45
C PHE A 18 -9.50 -0.28 -14.30
N THR A 19 -9.21 0.10 -13.05
CA THR A 19 -7.88 0.58 -12.73
C THR A 19 -6.98 -0.52 -13.26
N ARG A 20 -6.33 -0.22 -14.38
CA ARG A 20 -5.29 -1.05 -14.96
C ARG A 20 -4.11 -0.98 -13.97
N GLY A 21 -4.29 -1.63 -12.83
CA GLY A 21 -3.44 -1.52 -11.66
C GLY A 21 -2.30 -2.49 -11.81
N THR A 22 -1.10 -1.98 -12.02
CA THR A 22 0.07 -2.63 -11.43
C THR A 22 -0.14 -2.52 -9.92
N ASP A 23 -0.54 -3.61 -9.29
CA ASP A 23 -0.73 -3.67 -7.85
C ASP A 23 0.58 -3.31 -7.14
N LYS A 24 0.65 -2.09 -6.60
CA LYS A 24 1.79 -1.56 -5.84
C LYS A 24 1.72 -2.07 -4.41
N VAL A 25 1.84 -3.39 -4.24
CA VAL A 25 1.58 -4.06 -2.96
C VAL A 25 2.81 -4.84 -2.50
N CYS A 26 3.18 -4.65 -1.23
CA CYS A 26 4.25 -5.40 -0.60
C CYS A 26 3.80 -6.79 -0.19
N THR A 27 4.62 -7.80 -0.46
CA THR A 27 4.27 -9.20 -0.25
C THR A 27 5.17 -9.85 0.79
N PHE A 28 4.65 -10.02 2.01
CA PHE A 28 5.41 -10.60 3.11
C PHE A 28 5.06 -12.07 3.34
N VAL A 29 6.07 -12.91 3.57
CA VAL A 29 5.87 -14.30 4.02
C VAL A 29 5.28 -14.34 5.43
N ASN A 30 5.70 -13.42 6.29
CA ASN A 30 5.17 -13.24 7.64
C ASN A 30 4.82 -11.77 7.86
N GLU A 31 3.64 -11.50 8.42
CA GLU A 31 3.16 -10.14 8.68
C GLU A 31 4.20 -9.35 9.50
N PRO A 32 4.70 -8.20 9.00
CA PRO A 32 5.67 -7.39 9.70
C PRO A 32 5.01 -6.64 10.87
N LYS A 33 5.80 -6.29 11.90
CA LYS A 33 5.35 -5.43 13.02
C LYS A 33 5.73 -3.97 12.84
N ILE A 34 6.28 -3.64 11.68
CA ILE A 34 6.84 -2.34 11.31
C ILE A 34 5.96 -1.80 10.18
N PRO A 35 5.52 -0.53 10.25
CA PRO A 35 4.72 0.05 9.18
C PRO A 35 5.53 0.15 7.89
N TYR A 36 4.85 -0.05 6.77
CA TYR A 36 5.46 -0.07 5.45
C TYR A 36 4.57 0.56 4.40
N PHE A 37 5.18 1.00 3.31
CA PHE A 37 4.49 1.59 2.17
C PHE A 37 5.24 1.29 0.87
N TRP A 38 4.59 1.54 -0.26
CA TRP A 38 5.21 1.40 -1.57
C TRP A 38 5.81 2.73 -2.02
N ASP A 39 7.13 2.78 -2.16
CA ASP A 39 7.89 3.94 -2.60
C ASP A 39 8.57 3.65 -3.96
N GLU A 40 8.12 4.33 -5.02
CA GLU A 40 8.69 4.12 -6.37
C GLU A 40 10.14 4.61 -6.49
N LYS A 41 10.59 5.48 -5.58
CA LYS A 41 11.95 6.03 -5.57
C LYS A 41 12.91 5.16 -4.72
N CYS A 42 12.37 4.14 -4.06
CA CYS A 42 13.11 3.26 -3.19
C CYS A 42 13.91 2.25 -4.02
N VAL A 43 15.21 2.21 -3.74
CA VAL A 43 16.17 1.35 -4.43
C VAL A 43 16.76 0.37 -3.42
N VAL A 44 17.18 -0.80 -3.91
CA VAL A 44 17.91 -1.79 -3.12
C VAL A 44 19.08 -1.10 -2.40
N GLU A 45 19.37 -1.50 -1.15
CA GLU A 45 20.38 -0.91 -0.26
C GLU A 45 20.00 0.41 0.44
N SER A 46 18.89 1.07 0.07
CA SER A 46 18.42 2.26 0.80
C SER A 46 17.76 1.89 2.13
N LEU A 47 17.82 2.81 3.12
CA LEU A 47 17.24 2.59 4.43
C LEU A 47 15.74 2.24 4.32
N GLY A 48 15.40 1.03 4.78
CA GLY A 48 14.04 0.53 4.82
C GLY A 48 13.53 -0.06 3.50
N CYS A 49 14.26 0.10 2.40
CA CYS A 49 13.92 -0.48 1.11
C CYS A 49 14.12 -1.99 1.09
N TRP A 50 13.47 -2.67 0.14
CA TRP A 50 13.44 -4.15 0.08
C TRP A 50 12.82 -4.77 1.34
N ALA A 51 11.82 -4.11 1.93
CA ALA A 51 11.21 -4.51 3.19
C ALA A 51 10.65 -5.94 3.16
N ASP A 52 10.11 -6.35 2.03
CA ASP A 52 9.40 -7.62 1.86
C ASP A 52 10.26 -8.76 1.29
N GLY A 53 11.52 -8.47 0.94
CA GLY A 53 12.43 -9.47 0.37
C GLY A 53 12.29 -9.69 -1.14
N VAL A 54 11.33 -9.04 -1.80
CA VAL A 54 10.97 -9.31 -3.21
C VAL A 54 10.92 -8.02 -4.03
N HIS A 55 10.36 -6.94 -3.49
CA HIS A 55 10.17 -5.68 -4.20
C HIS A 55 11.09 -4.60 -3.61
N ALA A 56 11.94 -4.01 -4.46
CA ALA A 56 12.81 -2.90 -4.06
C ALA A 56 12.02 -1.69 -3.55
N GLN A 57 10.80 -1.50 -4.07
CA GLN A 57 9.91 -0.39 -3.77
C GLN A 57 9.27 -0.48 -2.39
N CYS A 58 9.29 -1.66 -1.75
CA CYS A 58 8.68 -1.83 -0.45
C CYS A 58 9.56 -1.24 0.64
N ARG A 59 9.02 -0.25 1.35
CA ARG A 59 9.78 0.54 2.31
C ARG A 59 9.19 0.52 3.72
N PHE A 60 10.01 0.23 4.72
CA PHE A 60 9.66 0.43 6.13
C PHE A 60 9.77 1.91 6.56
N CYS A 61 8.89 2.33 7.48
CA CYS A 61 8.83 3.71 7.97
C CYS A 61 8.44 3.77 9.46
N GLY A 62 8.59 4.94 10.10
CA GLY A 62 7.95 5.33 11.36
C GLY A 62 8.31 4.54 12.64
N LYS A 63 9.14 3.49 12.54
CA LYS A 63 9.52 2.65 13.69
C LYS A 63 10.98 2.24 13.57
N ALA A 64 11.68 2.18 14.70
CA ALA A 64 13.11 1.88 14.75
C ALA A 64 13.45 0.58 14.00
N PRO A 65 14.49 0.58 13.13
CA PRO A 65 15.47 1.67 12.88
C PRO A 65 15.03 2.74 11.86
N TYR A 66 13.82 2.66 11.31
CA TYR A 66 13.29 3.50 10.24
C TYR A 66 12.55 4.76 10.74
N VAL A 67 12.84 5.21 11.98
CA VAL A 67 12.27 6.44 12.56
C VAL A 67 12.51 7.69 11.69
N PRO A 68 13.67 7.85 10.99
CA PRO A 68 13.88 9.00 10.12
C PRO A 68 13.03 9.01 8.83
N ILE A 69 12.27 7.94 8.56
CA ILE A 69 11.44 7.82 7.36
C ILE A 69 9.99 8.08 7.77
N ASP A 70 9.43 9.18 7.27
CA ASP A 70 8.03 9.53 7.47
C ASP A 70 7.12 8.51 6.77
N CYS A 71 6.13 8.00 7.51
CA CYS A 71 5.09 7.15 6.94
C CYS A 71 4.02 8.03 6.26
N PRO A 72 3.74 7.84 4.96
CA PRO A 72 2.63 8.53 4.32
C PRO A 72 1.27 8.00 4.85
N PRO A 73 0.16 8.73 4.64
CA PRO A 73 -1.14 8.36 5.18
C PRO A 73 -1.72 7.07 4.59
N ASP A 74 -1.23 6.64 3.44
CA ASP A 74 -1.56 5.37 2.77
C ASP A 74 -0.63 4.21 3.19
N ALA A 75 0.30 4.45 4.12
CA ALA A 75 1.13 3.39 4.67
C ALA A 75 0.28 2.33 5.38
N THR A 76 0.63 1.07 5.16
CA THR A 76 0.04 -0.03 5.91
C THR A 76 0.69 -0.07 7.29
N VAL A 77 -0.12 0.22 8.31
CA VAL A 77 0.29 0.11 9.71
C VAL A 77 -0.19 -1.25 10.24
N PRO A 78 0.71 -2.22 10.44
CA PRO A 78 0.32 -3.49 11.04
C PRO A 78 -0.20 -3.21 12.45
N LEU A 79 -1.45 -3.62 12.70
CA LEU A 79 -2.12 -3.50 13.99
C LEU A 79 -1.38 -4.36 15.02
N VAL A 80 -0.33 -3.81 15.61
CA VAL A 80 0.11 -4.23 16.93
C VAL A 80 -1.05 -3.97 17.86
N LYS A 81 -1.78 -5.04 18.23
CA LYS A 81 -2.94 -5.02 19.14
C LYS A 81 -2.79 -3.89 20.13
N GLU A 82 -3.64 -2.89 19.94
CA GLU A 82 -3.94 -1.72 20.76
C GLU A 82 -2.94 -1.39 21.88
N CYS A 83 -2.50 -0.14 21.94
CA CYS A 83 -2.01 0.47 23.18
C CYS A 83 -3.15 0.55 24.22
N ASN A 84 -3.66 -0.60 24.66
CA ASN A 84 -4.57 -0.74 25.78
C ASN A 84 -3.74 -0.65 27.06
N PHE A 85 -3.24 0.55 27.35
CA PHE A 85 -2.76 0.84 28.70
C PHE A 85 -3.95 0.69 29.63
N LYS A 86 -3.97 -0.41 30.39
CA LYS A 86 -4.98 -0.62 31.44
C LYS A 86 -4.88 0.42 32.56
N ASN A 87 -3.80 1.19 32.63
CA ASN A 87 -3.59 2.19 33.66
C ASN A 87 -3.33 3.57 33.03
N PRO A 88 -4.03 4.63 33.49
CA PRO A 88 -3.67 6.00 33.13
C PRO A 88 -2.26 6.34 33.65
N PRO A 89 -1.55 7.30 33.04
CA PRO A 89 -0.33 7.85 33.62
C PRO A 89 -0.65 8.43 35.01
N VAL A 90 0.15 8.02 36.00
CA VAL A 90 0.12 8.55 37.39
C VAL A 90 0.74 9.93 37.47
#